data_AF-A0A967SJA3-F1
#
_entry.id   AF-A0A967SJA3-F1
#
_cell.length_a   1.000
_cell.length_b   1.000
_cell.length_c   1.000
_cell.angle_alpha   90.00
_cell.angle_beta   90.00
_cell.angle_gamma   90.00
#
_symmetry.space_group_name_H-M   'P 1'
#
loop_
_entity.id
_entity.type
_entity.pdbx_description
1 polymer ?
#
loop_
_entity_poly.entity_id
_entity_poly.type
_entity_poly.pdbx_seq_one_letter_code
_entity_poly.pdbx_strand_id
1 'polypeptide(L)' 'DAYERRQIEAALEAADGSVAEAARSLQTDRANLYRRMKRLGIER' A
#
# COMPACT_ATOMS: atom_id res chain seq x y z
N ASP A 1 2.74 10.75 -7.06
CA ASP A 1 3.22 9.37 -7.33
C ASP A 1 4.41 8.95 -6.49
N ALA A 2 5.61 9.56 -6.58
CA ALA A 2 6.78 9.09 -5.82
C ALA A 2 6.64 9.15 -4.27
N TYR A 3 6.00 10.19 -3.74
CA TYR A 3 5.70 10.27 -2.29
C TYR A 3 4.72 9.18 -1.86
N GLU A 4 3.65 9.01 -2.63
CA GLU A 4 2.63 8.01 -2.37
C GLU A 4 3.17 6.58 -2.46
N ARG A 5 3.99 6.30 -3.48
CA ARG A 5 4.71 5.04 -3.63
C ARG A 5 5.51 4.72 -2.37
N ARG A 6 6.36 5.64 -1.91
CA ARG A 6 7.16 5.47 -0.69
C ARG A 6 6.29 5.21 0.54
N GLN A 7 5.17 5.92 0.67
CA GLN A 7 4.26 5.75 1.80
C GLN A 7 3.60 4.35 1.79
N ILE A 8 3.19 3.86 0.62
CA ILE A 8 2.62 2.52 0.45
C ILE A 8 3.68 1.43 0.67
N GLU A 9 4.88 1.60 0.13
CA GLU A 9 5.99 0.65 0.31
C GLU A 9 6.38 0.52 1.79
N ALA A 10 6.50 1.64 2.50
CA ALA A 10 6.78 1.65 3.93
C ALA A 10 5.65 1.00 4.76
N ALA A 11 4.40 1.25 4.40
CA ALA A 11 3.27 0.60 5.07
C ALA A 11 3.23 -0.92 4.83
N LEU A 12 3.57 -1.37 3.62
CA LEU A 12 3.67 -2.80 3.29
C LEU A 12 4.85 -3.47 3.99
N GLU A 13 5.98 -2.79 4.12
CA GLU A 13 7.13 -3.29 4.88
C GLU A 13 6.82 -3.40 6.38
N ALA A 14 6.22 -2.36 6.97
CA ALA A 14 5.79 -2.39 8.38
C ALA A 14 4.71 -3.45 8.67
N ALA A 15 3.96 -3.85 7.65
CA ALA A 15 2.92 -4.87 7.71
C ALA A 15 3.41 -6.28 7.32
N ASP A 16 4.72 -6.49 7.14
CA ASP A 16 5.31 -7.77 6.70
C ASP A 16 4.64 -8.33 5.42
N GLY A 17 4.35 -7.44 4.47
CA GLY A 17 3.67 -7.77 3.21
C GLY A 17 2.13 -7.90 3.30
N SER A 18 1.53 -7.81 4.49
CA SER A 18 0.08 -7.87 4.67
C SER A 18 -0.62 -6.63 4.11
N VAL A 19 -1.20 -6.75 2.91
CA VAL A 19 -1.95 -5.67 2.26
C VAL A 19 -3.14 -5.20 3.11
N ALA A 20 -3.79 -6.10 3.86
CA ALA A 20 -4.90 -5.73 4.73
C ALA A 20 -4.46 -4.89 5.93
N GLU A 21 -3.28 -5.15 6.47
CA GLU A 21 -2.73 -4.38 7.59
C GLU A 21 -2.13 -3.05 7.13
N ALA A 22 -1.45 -3.04 5.98
CA ALA A 22 -1.01 -1.80 5.33
C ALA A 22 -2.20 -0.89 4.97
N ALA A 23 -3.31 -1.45 4.51
CA ALA A 23 -4.52 -0.67 4.24
C ALA A 23 -5.09 -0.04 5.53
N ARG A 24 -5.13 -0.81 6.63
CA ARG A 24 -5.55 -0.31 7.94
C ARG A 24 -4.66 0.82 8.45
N SER A 25 -3.33 0.69 8.32
CA SER A 25 -2.38 1.73 8.75
C SER A 25 -2.50 3.01 7.92
N LEU A 26 -2.80 2.89 6.63
CA LEU A 26 -3.07 3.99 5.70
C LEU A 26 -4.51 4.52 5.76
N GLN A 27 -5.32 4.05 6.71
CA GLN A 27 -6.73 4.44 6.90
C GLN A 27 -7.56 4.33 5.61
N THR A 28 -7.35 3.24 4.87
CA THR A 28 -8.06 2.96 3.63
C THR A 28 -8.49 1.50 3.55
N ASP A 29 -9.31 1.15 2.56
CA ASP A 29 -9.70 -0.23 2.32
C ASP A 29 -8.71 -0.96 1.39
N ARG A 30 -8.73 -2.29 1.46
CA ARG A 30 -7.84 -3.16 0.68
C ARG A 30 -8.01 -2.96 -0.84
N ALA A 31 -9.23 -2.73 -1.32
CA ALA A 31 -9.48 -2.58 -2.75
C ALA A 31 -8.92 -1.25 -3.28
N ASN A 32 -9.03 -0.17 -2.51
CA ASN A 32 -8.40 1.10 -2.85
C ASN A 32 -6.88 0.99 -2.83
N LEU A 33 -6.30 0.34 -1.81
CA LEU A 33 -4.86 0.13 -1.75
C LEU A 33 -4.35 -0.66 -2.97
N TYR A 34 -5.03 -1.75 -3.37
CA TYR A 34 -4.68 -2.48 -4.60
C TYR A 34 -4.73 -1.62 -5.86
N ARG A 35 -5.76 -0.79 -6.03
CA ARG A 35 -5.85 0.12 -7.19
C ARG A 35 -4.68 1.09 -7.23
N ARG A 36 -4.31 1.64 -6.07
CA ARG A 36 -3.18 2.57 -5.93
C ARG A 36 -1.85 1.85 -6.21
N MET A 37 -1.65 0.66 -5.65
CA MET A 37 -0.48 -0.19 -5.93
C MET A 37 -0.35 -0.50 -7.43
N LYS A 38 -1.44 -0.92 -8.08
CA LYS A 38 -1.45 -1.21 -9.52
C LYS A 38 -1.12 0.02 -10.36
N ARG A 39 -1.73 1.18 -10.05
CA ARG A 39 -1.44 2.46 -10.74
C ARG A 39 0.03 2.86 -10.58
N LEU A 40 0.62 2.55 -9.43
CA LEU A 40 2.00 2.88 -9.10
C LEU A 40 2.98 1.75 -9.46
N GLY A 41 2.56 0.64 -10.07
CA GLY A 41 3.46 -0.48 -10.37
C GLY A 41 4.17 -1.04 -9.14
N ILE A 42 3.46 -1.20 -8.03
CA ILE A 42 3.92 -1.90 -6.83
C ILE A 42 3.35 -3.32 -6.90
N GLU A 43 4.21 -4.31 -7.04
CA GLU A 43 3.85 -5.73 -7.09
C GLU A 43 4.24 -6.38 -5.75
N ARG A 44 3.24 -6.88 -5.01
CA ARG A 44 3.36 -7.50 -3.68
C ARG A 44 2.28 -8.55 -3.51
#